data_AF-A0A069PPH7-F1
#
_entry.id   AF-A0A069PPH7-F1
#
_cell.length_a   1.000
_cell.length_b   1.000
_cell.length_c   1.000
_cell.angle_alpha   90.00
_cell.angle_beta   90.00
_cell.angle_gamma   90.00
#
_symmetry.space_group_name_H-M   'P 1'
#
loop_
_entity.id
_entity.type
_entity.pdbx_description
1 polymer ?
#
loop_
_entity_poly.entity_id
_entity_poly.type
_entity_poly.pdbx_seq_one_letter_code
_entity_poly.pdbx_strand_id
1 'polypeptide(L)'
;MIDHINGDRADNRLANLREATLCENQWNSKVRAHNATGVKGVQIKTVGAYTRYVAIIRANGKKEHLGSFKSLDEAAQAVQKRRMELHEDFARHA
;
A
#
# COMPACT_ATOMS: atom_id res chain seq x y z
N MET A 1 5.84 -16.25 -8.94
CA MET A 1 4.48 -16.44 -8.37
C MET A 1 3.50 -15.83 -9.35
N ILE A 2 2.29 -16.37 -9.48
CA ILE A 2 1.28 -15.80 -10.37
C ILE A 2 0.39 -14.87 -9.53
N ASP A 3 0.28 -13.61 -9.94
CA ASP A 3 -0.58 -12.58 -9.35
C ASP A 3 -1.78 -12.29 -10.25
N HIS A 4 -2.91 -11.96 -9.64
CA HIS A 4 -4.12 -11.54 -10.35
C HIS A 4 -4.09 -10.02 -10.46
N ILE A 5 -4.03 -9.47 -11.67
CA ILE A 5 -3.90 -8.03 -11.92
C ILE A 5 -5.01 -7.25 -11.21
N ASN A 6 -6.26 -7.73 -11.25
CA ASN A 6 -7.39 -7.13 -10.55
C ASN A 6 -7.47 -7.49 -9.04
N GLY A 7 -6.65 -8.43 -8.58
CA GLY A 7 -6.66 -8.98 -7.21
C GLY A 7 -7.91 -9.82 -6.88
N ASP A 8 -8.63 -10.28 -7.89
CA ASP A 8 -9.71 -11.25 -7.79
C ASP A 8 -9.20 -12.66 -8.10
N ARG A 9 -9.20 -13.52 -7.08
CA ARG A 9 -8.73 -14.91 -7.17
C ARG A 9 -9.70 -15.82 -7.94
N ALA A 10 -10.94 -15.37 -8.18
CA ALA A 10 -11.91 -16.13 -8.96
C ALA A 10 -11.74 -15.90 -10.48
N ASP A 11 -11.10 -14.80 -10.89
CA ASP A 11 -10.92 -14.44 -12.29
C ASP A 11 -9.62 -15.00 -12.86
N ASN A 12 -9.68 -16.23 -13.38
CA ASN A 12 -8.52 -16.96 -13.90
C ASN A 12 -8.27 -16.77 -15.41
N ARG A 13 -8.80 -15.70 -16.01
CA ARG A 13 -8.50 -15.37 -17.42
C ARG A 13 -7.00 -15.09 -17.56
N LEU A 14 -6.35 -15.60 -18.61
CA LEU A 14 -4.92 -15.36 -18.86
C LEU A 14 -4.56 -13.86 -18.88
N ALA A 15 -5.45 -13.02 -19.41
CA ALA A 15 -5.28 -11.57 -19.42
C ALA A 15 -5.32 -10.91 -18.02
N ASN A 16 -5.78 -11.63 -16.99
CA ASN A 16 -5.80 -11.18 -15.59
C ASN A 16 -4.65 -11.78 -14.76
N LEU A 17 -3.80 -12.64 -15.35
CA LEU A 17 -2.68 -13.26 -14.66
C LEU A 17 -1.37 -12.58 -15.08
N ARG A 18 -0.46 -12.37 -14.13
CA ARG A 18 0.89 -11.89 -14.41
C ARG A 18 1.93 -12.60 -13.55
N GLU A 19 3.15 -12.68 -14.05
CA GLU A 19 4.28 -13.06 -13.23
C GLU A 19 4.60 -11.94 -12.23
N ALA A 20 4.73 -12.31 -10.96
CA ALA A 20 5.08 -11.41 -9.88
C ALA A 20 6.06 -12.08 -8.92
N THR A 21 6.95 -11.27 -8.35
CA THR A 21 7.72 -11.60 -7.16
C THR A 21 6.83 -11.56 -5.91
N LEU A 22 7.31 -12.14 -4.81
CA LEU A 22 6.62 -12.08 -3.52
C LEU A 22 6.42 -10.65 -3.02
N CYS A 23 7.31 -9.72 -3.39
CA CYS A 23 7.20 -8.31 -3.03
C CYS A 23 6.13 -7.59 -3.86
N GLU A 24 6.13 -7.82 -5.17
CA GLU A 24 5.14 -7.25 -6.10
C GLU A 24 3.71 -7.72 -5.81
N ASN A 25 3.51 -9.01 -5.53
CA ASN A 25 2.20 -9.51 -5.11
C ASN A 25 1.75 -8.87 -3.78
N GLN A 26 2.68 -8.61 -2.85
CA GLN A 26 2.37 -7.87 -1.64
C GLN A 26 1.99 -6.41 -1.92
N TRP A 27 2.54 -5.78 -2.96
CA TRP A 27 2.12 -4.45 -3.40
C TRP A 27 0.67 -4.44 -3.92
N ASN A 28 0.24 -5.53 -4.58
CA ASN A 28 -1.14 -5.70 -5.04
C ASN A 28 -2.13 -6.18 -3.93
N SER A 29 -1.65 -6.49 -2.73
CA SER A 29 -2.54 -6.92 -1.63
C SER A 29 -3.52 -5.82 -1.17
N LYS A 30 -4.74 -6.23 -0.82
CA LYS A 30 -5.79 -5.36 -0.23
C LYS A 30 -5.34 -4.80 1.12
N VAL A 31 -5.92 -3.66 1.50
CA VAL A 31 -5.85 -3.16 2.87
C VAL A 31 -6.43 -4.21 3.82
N ARG A 32 -5.74 -4.47 4.94
CA ARG A 32 -6.26 -5.38 5.97
C ARG A 32 -7.48 -4.77 6.66
N ALA A 33 -8.50 -5.57 6.94
CA ALA A 33 -9.75 -5.11 7.55
C ALA A 33 -9.57 -4.41 8.92
N HIS A 34 -8.52 -4.77 9.67
CA HIS A 34 -8.19 -4.15 10.96
C HIS A 34 -7.27 -2.91 10.83
N ASN A 35 -7.06 -2.38 9.62
CA ASN A 35 -6.32 -1.13 9.46
C ASN A 35 -7.17 0.04 9.94
N ALA A 36 -6.78 0.64 11.07
CA ALA A 36 -7.48 1.76 11.71
C ALA A 36 -7.69 2.99 10.81
N THR A 37 -6.87 3.17 9.77
CA THR A 37 -7.00 4.30 8.82
C THR A 37 -7.76 3.95 7.56
N GLY A 38 -7.92 2.65 7.26
CA GLY A 38 -8.38 2.21 5.93
C GLY A 38 -7.38 2.47 4.79
N VAL A 39 -6.24 3.12 5.04
CA VAL A 39 -5.25 3.48 4.02
C VAL A 39 -4.01 2.60 4.14
N LYS A 40 -3.68 1.88 3.06
CA LYS A 40 -2.47 1.05 3.01
C LYS A 40 -1.23 1.93 3.13
N GLY A 41 -0.36 1.66 4.11
CA GLY A 41 0.88 2.41 4.31
C GLY A 41 0.74 3.63 5.23
N VAL A 42 -0.45 3.91 5.77
CA VAL A 42 -0.61 4.93 6.83
C VAL A 42 -0.79 4.25 8.17
N GLN A 43 -0.04 4.69 9.17
CA GLN A 43 -0.14 4.24 10.56
C GLN A 43 -0.56 5.40 11.45
N ILE A 44 -1.49 5.17 12.37
CA ILE A 44 -1.83 6.15 13.40
C ILE A 44 -0.85 5.99 14.55
N LYS A 45 -0.22 7.08 14.96
CA LYS A 45 0.62 7.15 16.15
C LYS A 45 0.09 8.23 17.07
N THR A 46 -0.41 7.82 18.22
CA THR A 46 -0.89 8.71 19.27
C THR A 46 0.23 8.94 20.28
N VAL A 47 0.53 10.20 20.59
CA VAL A 47 1.50 10.62 21.60
C VAL A 47 0.81 11.60 22.54
N GLY A 48 0.42 11.13 23.72
CA GLY A 48 -0.42 11.90 24.65
C GLY A 48 -1.78 12.20 24.03
N ALA A 49 -2.17 13.48 24.03
CA ALA A 49 -3.43 13.95 23.41
C ALA A 49 -3.34 14.15 21.88
N TYR A 50 -2.15 14.00 21.28
CA TYR A 50 -1.95 14.30 19.87
C TYR A 50 -1.92 13.03 19.03
N THR A 51 -2.65 13.05 17.91
CA THR A 51 -2.63 11.99 16.90
C THR A 51 -1.81 12.44 15.69
N ARG A 52 -0.90 11.59 15.21
CA ARG A 52 -0.17 11.80 13.96
C ARG A 52 -0.37 10.62 13.01
N TYR A 53 -0.42 10.91 11.72
CA TYR A 53 -0.52 9.94 10.64
C TYR A 53 0.85 9.74 10.01
N VAL A 54 1.43 8.57 10.20
CA VAL A 54 2.78 8.24 9.73
C VAL A 54 2.68 7.50 8.40
N ALA A 55 3.21 8.11 7.35
CA ALA A 55 3.25 7.56 6.00
C ALA A 55 4.50 6.68 5.82
N ILE A 56 4.29 5.42 5.50
CA ILE A 56 5.33 4.41 5.33
C ILE A 56 5.05 3.60 4.07
N ILE A 57 6.07 3.37 3.27
CA ILE A 57 6.01 2.43 2.16
C ILE A 57 7.03 1.32 2.34
N ARG A 58 6.72 0.13 1.83
CA ARG A 58 7.67 -0.98 1.75
C ARG A 58 7.93 -1.28 0.28
N ALA A 59 9.18 -1.24 -0.12
CA ALA A 59 9.63 -1.62 -1.45
C ALA A 59 10.94 -2.40 -1.34
N ASN A 60 11.10 -3.45 -2.15
CA ASN A 60 12.33 -4.25 -2.22
C ASN A 60 12.83 -4.75 -0.84
N GLY A 61 11.90 -5.18 0.02
CA GLY A 61 12.20 -5.66 1.38
C GLY A 61 12.59 -4.55 2.39
N LYS A 62 12.67 -3.29 1.97
CA LYS A 62 13.02 -2.15 2.84
C LYS A 62 11.79 -1.33 3.20
N LYS A 63 11.76 -0.84 4.43
CA LYS A 63 10.74 0.10 4.92
C LYS A 63 11.27 1.52 4.76
N GLU A 64 10.57 2.34 3.98
CA GLU A 64 10.87 3.75 3.78
C GLU A 64 9.84 4.59 4.54
N HIS A 65 10.32 5.60 5.28
CA HIS A 65 9.48 6.51 6.05
C HIS A 65 9.31 7.82 5.27
N LEU A 66 8.09 8.09 4.81
CA LEU A 66 7.77 9.21 3.94
C LEU A 66 7.49 10.50 4.71
N GLY A 67 7.12 10.38 5.99
CA GLY A 67 6.86 11.51 6.85
C GLY A 67 5.80 11.23 7.90
N SER A 68 5.59 12.21 8.78
CA SER A 68 4.51 12.21 9.77
C SER A 68 3.65 13.46 9.57
N PHE A 69 2.36 13.27 9.38
CA PHE A 69 1.39 14.29 9.03
C PHE A 69 0.35 14.47 10.13
N LYS A 70 -0.33 15.62 10.13
CA LYS A 70 -1.45 15.89 11.03
C LYS A 70 -2.78 15.40 10.45
N SER A 71 -2.87 15.31 9.12
CA SER A 71 -4.03 14.82 8.40
C SER A 71 -3.80 13.41 7.83
N LEU A 72 -4.85 12.60 7.81
CA LEU A 72 -4.87 11.31 7.12
C LEU A 72 -4.69 11.50 5.62
N ASP A 73 -5.34 12.51 5.03
CA ASP A 73 -5.30 12.76 3.59
C ASP A 73 -3.89 13.13 3.11
N GLU A 74 -3.16 13.95 3.87
CA GLU A 74 -1.77 14.29 3.55
C GLU A 74 -0.88 13.03 3.56
N ALA A 75 -1.05 12.18 4.57
CA ALA A 75 -0.31 10.92 4.66
C ALA A 75 -0.68 9.98 3.51
N ALA A 76 -1.97 9.90 3.15
CA ALA A 76 -2.47 9.08 2.06
C ALA A 76 -1.89 9.55 0.71
N GLN A 77 -1.89 10.86 0.44
CA GLN A 77 -1.31 11.44 -0.77
C GLN A 77 0.20 11.16 -0.87
N ALA A 78 0.94 11.31 0.24
CA ALA A 78 2.37 11.01 0.27
C ALA A 78 2.65 9.53 -0.07
N VAL A 79 1.89 8.61 0.51
CA VAL A 79 2.00 7.18 0.20
C VAL A 79 1.59 6.91 -1.25
N GLN A 80 0.51 7.52 -1.74
CA GLN A 80 0.01 7.30 -3.09
C GLN A 80 1.03 7.75 -4.13
N LYS A 81 1.61 8.94 -3.97
CA LYS A 81 2.67 9.46 -4.83
C LYS A 81 3.86 8.52 -4.87
N ARG A 82 4.38 8.14 -3.70
CA ARG A 82 5.53 7.24 -3.62
C ARG A 82 5.21 5.83 -4.16
N ARG A 83 3.97 5.37 -4.00
CA ARG A 83 3.50 4.11 -4.56
C ARG A 83 3.49 4.14 -6.09
N MET A 84 3.04 5.23 -6.72
CA MET A 84 3.12 5.37 -8.18
C MET A 84 4.58 5.31 -8.66
N GLU A 85 5.50 5.96 -7.93
CA GLU A 85 6.92 5.98 -8.28
C GLU A 85 7.63 4.63 -8.11
N LEU A 86 7.23 3.82 -7.12
CA LEU A 86 7.94 2.58 -6.75
C LEU A 86 7.29 1.31 -7.27
N HIS A 87 5.95 1.28 -7.36
CA HIS A 87 5.21 0.05 -7.61
C HIS A 87 4.75 -0.08 -9.07
N GLU A 88 4.92 0.96 -9.90
CA GLU A 88 4.59 0.98 -11.34
C GLU A 88 3.30 0.18 -11.64
N ASP A 89 3.36 -0.87 -12.46
CA ASP A 89 2.21 -1.69 -12.84
C ASP A 89 1.62 -2.53 -11.69
N PHE A 90 2.37 -2.74 -10.60
CA PHE A 90 1.95 -3.50 -9.42
C PHE A 90 1.31 -2.62 -8.33
N ALA A 91 1.20 -1.32 -8.58
CA ALA A 91 0.61 -0.36 -7.66
C ALA A 91 -0.91 -0.57 -7.51
N ARG A 92 -1.35 -0.99 -6.32
CA ARG A 92 -2.77 -0.94 -5.95
C ARG A 92 -3.12 0.39 -5.29
N HIS A 93 -3.96 1.18 -5.93
CA HIS A 93 -4.42 2.49 -5.43
C HIS A 93 -5.64 2.40 -4.50
N ALA A 94 -6.35 1.27 -4.45
CA ALA A 94 -7.57 1.04 -3.66
C ALA A 94 -7.54 -0.28 -2.86
#